data_AF-A0A392VQJ8-F1
#
_entry.id   AF-A0A392VQJ8-F1
#
_cell.length_a   1.000
_cell.length_b   1.000
_cell.length_c   1.000
_cell.angle_alpha   90.00
_cell.angle_beta   90.00
_cell.angle_gamma   90.00
#
_symmetry.space_group_name_H-M   'P 1'
#
loop_
_entity.id
_entity.type
_entity.pdbx_description
1 polymer ?
#
loop_
_entity_poly.entity_id
_entity_poly.type
_entity_poly.pdbx_seq_one_letter_code
_entity_poly.pdbx_strand_id
1 'polypeptide(L)' 'MLRLTNDFLEEVIKKQKNDARLSKYKTLIEQGKKLDIEIDEYGVMRCRGRVCVPDVPELKRM' A
#
# COMPACT_ATOMS: atom_id res chain seq x y z
N MET A 1 -0.65 -1.26 -20.99
CA MET A 1 -0.27 -1.68 -19.62
C MET A 1 0.65 -0.60 -19.09
N LEU A 2 0.15 0.30 -18.24
CA LEU A 2 0.98 1.32 -17.61
C LEU A 2 2.02 0.58 -16.77
N ARG A 3 3.29 0.62 -17.19
CA ARG A 3 4.40 0.21 -16.34
C ARG A 3 4.40 1.22 -15.20
N LEU A 4 3.86 0.83 -14.04
CA LEU A 4 4.17 1.52 -12.80
C LEU A 4 5.70 1.53 -12.73
N THR A 5 6.31 2.70 -12.87
CA THR A 5 7.74 2.88 -12.67
C THR A 5 8.05 2.44 -11.24
N ASN A 6 9.14 1.68 -11.07
CA ASN A 6 9.53 1.15 -9.76
C ASN A 6 9.55 2.25 -8.69
N ASP A 7 9.98 3.47 -9.07
CA ASP A 7 10.04 4.65 -8.22
C ASP A 7 8.70 5.03 -7.55
N PHE A 8 7.59 5.08 -8.29
CA PHE A 8 6.28 5.41 -7.71
C PHE A 8 5.82 4.32 -6.73
N LEU A 9 6.00 3.05 -7.09
CA LEU A 9 5.64 1.94 -6.19
C LEU A 9 6.51 1.91 -4.94
N GLU A 10 7.82 2.15 -5.07
CA GLU A 10 8.73 2.26 -3.94
C GLU A 10 8.32 3.39 -2.99
N GLU A 11 7.97 4.56 -3.52
CA GLU A 11 7.49 5.68 -2.71
C GLU A 11 6.15 5.36 -2.05
N VAL A 12 5.21 4.74 -2.77
CA VAL A 12 3.95 4.25 -2.17
C VAL A 12 4.25 3.30 -1.03
N ILE A 13 5.12 2.29 -1.19
CA ILE A 13 5.47 1.33 -0.14
C ILE A 13 6.07 2.03 1.08
N LYS A 14 7.00 2.97 0.87
CA LYS A 14 7.60 3.75 1.98
C LYS A 14 6.55 4.55 2.73
N LYS A 15 5.65 5.22 2.02
CA LYS A 15 4.59 6.03 2.66
C LYS A 15 3.53 5.16 3.33
N GLN A 16 3.18 4.00 2.75
CA GLN A 16 2.26 3.03 3.34
C GLN A 16 2.78 2.50 4.70
N LYS A 17 4.09 2.28 4.84
CA LYS A 17 4.70 1.86 6.12
C LYS A 17 4.53 2.90 7.23
N ASN A 18 4.54 4.19 6.87
CA ASN A 18 4.37 5.30 7.82
C ASN A 18 2.89 5.64 8.06
N ASP A 19 1.96 5.12 7.28
CA ASP A 19 0.53 5.37 7.46
C ASP A 19 -0.02 4.56 8.65
N ALA A 20 -0.46 5.28 9.68
CA ALA A 20 -0.93 4.67 10.93
C ALA A 20 -2.17 3.78 10.75
N ARG A 21 -2.99 3.99 9.71
CA ARG A 21 -4.16 3.14 9.43
C ARG A 21 -3.73 1.87 8.74
N LEU A 22 -2.87 1.96 7.73
CA LEU A 22 -2.33 0.81 7.02
C LEU A 22 -1.48 -0.08 7.93
N SER A 23 -0.71 0.50 8.85
CA SER A 23 0.03 -0.28 9.85
C SER A 23 -0.91 -1.12 10.74
N LYS A 24 -2.10 -0.61 11.10
CA LYS A 24 -3.09 -1.39 11.86
C LYS A 24 -3.65 -2.54 11.05
N TYR A 25 -3.97 -2.31 9.78
CA TYR A 25 -4.44 -3.38 8.89
C TYR A 25 -3.37 -4.45 8.69
N LYS A 26 -2.09 -4.05 8.59
CA LYS A 26 -0.98 -5.00 8.49
C LYS A 26 -0.95 -5.92 9.71
N THR A 27 -1.00 -5.36 10.93
CA THR A 27 -1.05 -6.16 12.16
C THR A 27 -2.26 -7.09 12.21
N LEU A 28 -3.43 -6.64 11.74
CA LEU A 28 -4.63 -7.48 11.69
C LEU A 28 -4.50 -8.65 10.69
N ILE A 29 -3.86 -8.41 9.54
CA ILE A 29 -3.56 -9.46 8.55
C ILE A 29 -2.57 -10.46 9.14
N GLU A 30 -1.51 -9.99 9.83
CA GLU A 30 -0.54 -10.85 10.52
C GLU A 30 -1.17 -11.68 11.65
N GLN A 31 -2.22 -11.16 12.30
CA GLN A 31 -3.04 -11.89 13.27
C GLN A 31 -4.00 -12.91 12.63
N GLY A 32 -3.98 -13.07 11.31
CA GLY A 32 -4.83 -14.01 10.58
C GLY A 32 -6.25 -13.51 10.33
N LYS A 33 -6.53 -12.22 10.57
CA LYS A 33 -7.85 -11.66 10.29
C LYS A 33 -8.02 -11.49 8.77
N LYS A 34 -9.01 -12.16 8.20
CA LYS A 34 -9.39 -11.95 6.80
C LYS A 34 -9.94 -10.53 6.62
N LEU A 35 -9.16 -9.70 5.97
CA LEU A 35 -9.52 -8.37 5.55
C LEU A 35 -9.58 -8.32 4.02
N ASP A 36 -10.23 -7.28 3.52
CA ASP A 36 -10.33 -6.96 2.09
C ASP A 36 -9.02 -6.36 1.53
N ILE A 37 -7.99 -6.29 2.38
CA ILE A 37 -6.66 -5.76 2.09
C ILE A 37 -5.67 -6.92 2.04
N GLU A 38 -4.87 -6.95 0.98
CA GLU A 38 -3.81 -7.92 0.73
C GLU A 38 -2.48 -7.21 0.48
N ILE A 39 -1.37 -7.90 0.75
CA ILE A 39 -0.02 -7.43 0.40
C ILE A 39 0.42 -8.24 -0.82
N ASP A 40 0.68 -7.52 -1.92
CA ASP A 40 1.08 -8.10 -3.20
C ASP A 40 2.55 -8.57 -3.18
N GLU A 41 3.00 -9.24 -4.25
CA GLU A 41 4.38 -9.75 -4.38
C GLU A 41 5.46 -8.65 -4.24
N TYR A 42 5.12 -7.41 -4.58
CA TYR A 42 5.99 -6.23 -4.45
C TYR A 42 5.95 -5.58 -3.05
N GLY A 43 5.22 -6.14 -2.08
CA GLY A 43 5.05 -5.57 -0.75
C GLY A 43 4.08 -4.38 -0.69
N VAL A 44 3.30 -4.16 -1.75
CA VAL A 44 2.30 -3.08 -1.85
C VAL A 44 0.98 -3.54 -1.26
N MET A 45 0.41 -2.76 -0.35
CA MET A 45 -0.95 -2.99 0.12
C MET A 45 -1.98 -2.65 -0.95
N ARG A 46 -2.86 -3.60 -1.25
CA ARG A 46 -3.97 -3.48 -2.18
C ARG A 46 -5.30 -3.79 -1.50
N CYS A 47 -6.35 -3.06 -1.87
CA CYS A 47 -7.72 -3.26 -1.41
C CYS A 47 -8.60 -3.58 -2.63
N ARG A 48 -9.11 -4.81 -2.73
CA ARG A 48 -9.80 -5.34 -3.93
C ARG A 48 -8.99 -5.16 -5.21
N GLY A 49 -7.69 -5.49 -5.18
CA GLY A 49 -6.77 -5.32 -6.31
C GLY A 49 -6.33 -3.88 -6.63
N ARG A 50 -6.83 -2.87 -5.92
CA ARG A 50 -6.43 -1.46 -6.08
C ARG A 50 -5.35 -1.07 -5.08
N VAL A 51 -4.32 -0.35 -5.52
CA VAL A 51 -3.24 0.14 -4.65
C VAL A 51 -3.77 1.12 -3.61
N CYS A 52 -3.44 0.88 -2.34
CA CYS A 52 -3.75 1.80 -1.25
C CYS A 52 -2.78 2.99 -1.29
N VAL A 53 -3.15 4.10 -1.93
CA VAL A 53 -2.32 5.30 -1.97
C VAL A 53 -2.60 6.13 -0.70
N PRO A 54 -1.62 6.35 0.19
CA PRO A 54 -1.80 7.24 1.34
C PRO A 54 -2.01 8.68 0.86
N ASP A 55 -2.82 9.45 1.59
CA ASP A 55 -3.14 10.85 1.25
C ASP A 55 -1.97 11.79 1.60
N VAL A 56 -0.89 11.67 0.83
CA VAL A 56 0.29 12.53 0.94
C VAL A 56 0.42 13.37 -0.33
N PRO A 57 0.63 14.69 -0.21
CA PRO A 57 0.67 15.60 -1.36
C PRO A 57 1.81 15.28 -2.32
N GLU A 58 2.86 14.60 -1.85
CA GLU A 58 4.01 14.18 -2.65
C GLU A 58 3.63 13.18 -3.75
N LEU A 59 2.80 12.17 -3.43
CA LEU A 59 2.37 11.15 -4.40
C LEU A 59 1.41 11.71 -5.46
N LYS A 60 0.73 12.82 -5.16
CA LYS A 60 -0.20 13.48 -6.10
C LYS A 60 0.53 14.24 -7.21
N ARG A 61 1.82 14.52 -7.04
CA ARG A 61 2.65 15.29 -7.99
C ARG A 61 3.51 14.40 -8.89
N MET A 62 3.49 13.09 -8.67
CA MET A 62 4.23 12.07 -9.44
C MET A 62 3.39 11.48 -10.57
#